data_AF-A0A843KLQ2-F1
#
_entry.id   AF-A0A843KLQ2-F1
#
_cell.length_a   1.000
_cell.length_b   1.000
_cell.length_c   1.000
_cell.angle_alpha   90.00
_cell.angle_beta   90.00
_cell.angle_gamma   90.00
#
_symmetry.space_group_name_H-M   'P 1'
#
loop_
_entity.id
_entity.type
_entity.pdbx_description
1 polymer ?
#
loop_
_entity_poly.entity_id
_entity_poly.type
_entity_poly.pdbx_seq_one_letter_code
_entity_poly.pdbx_strand_id
1 'polypeptide(L)'
;MRNVDEDLFSFLQSYGFSPEELNLAFYETESFRSIPGTTLRRYMNRIISRIDKEDRPALLKGIILGVAIRKAVESIEERPMMPEEEEIDLEIERLGLGR
;
A
#
# COMPACT_ATOMS: atom_id res chain seq x y z
N MET A 1 11.30 -5.96 -1.73
CA MET A 1 10.14 -6.12 -0.82
C MET A 1 10.07 -5.06 0.29
N ARG A 2 11.02 -4.12 0.46
CA ARG A 2 10.87 -2.97 1.39
C ARG A 2 10.27 -1.71 0.74
N ASN A 3 10.51 -1.49 -0.57
CA ASN A 3 10.06 -0.28 -1.27
C ASN A 3 8.54 -0.11 -1.32
N VAL A 4 7.80 -1.17 -1.67
CA VAL A 4 6.33 -1.11 -1.83
C VAL A 4 5.60 -0.61 -0.58
N ASP A 5 6.07 -0.99 0.62
CA ASP A 5 5.44 -0.56 1.88
C ASP A 5 5.78 0.91 2.20
N GLU A 6 7.02 1.35 1.91
CA GLU A 6 7.43 2.76 2.06
C GLU A 6 6.70 3.69 1.07
N ASP A 7 6.48 3.21 -0.17
CA ASP A 7 5.75 3.94 -1.20
C ASP A 7 4.25 4.02 -0.87
N LEU A 8 3.67 2.96 -0.30
CA LEU A 8 2.30 2.98 0.19
C LEU A 8 2.13 3.96 1.37
N PHE A 9 3.06 3.97 2.31
CA PHE A 9 3.03 4.91 3.45
C PHE A 9 3.13 6.35 2.96
N SER A 10 4.06 6.63 2.05
CA SER A 10 4.23 7.96 1.45
C SER A 10 3.00 8.40 0.66
N PHE A 11 2.40 7.48 -0.11
CA PHE A 11 1.15 7.72 -0.84
C PHE A 11 0.02 8.08 0.12
N LEU A 12 -0.17 7.34 1.21
CA LEU A 12 -1.24 7.62 2.17
C LEU A 12 -0.98 8.92 2.95
N GLN A 13 0.27 9.25 3.28
CA GLN A 13 0.61 10.55 3.88
C GLN A 13 0.20 11.73 2.99
N SER A 14 0.25 11.58 1.66
CA SER A 14 -0.21 12.62 0.72
C SER A 14 -1.72 12.93 0.81
N TYR A 15 -2.52 12.01 1.37
CA TYR A 15 -3.94 12.21 1.66
C TYR A 15 -4.20 12.75 3.08
N GLY A 16 -3.15 13.03 3.85
CA GLY A 16 -3.24 13.66 5.18
C GLY A 16 -3.22 12.70 6.36
N PHE A 17 -2.94 11.41 6.15
CA PHE A 17 -2.77 10.44 7.25
C PHE A 17 -1.42 10.62 7.94
N SER A 18 -1.40 10.59 9.27
CA SER A 18 -0.16 10.74 10.04
C SER A 18 0.67 9.44 10.04
N PRO A 19 2.00 9.53 10.18
CA PRO A 19 2.85 8.34 10.32
C PRO A 19 2.42 7.43 11.48
N GLU A 20 1.95 8.01 12.58
CA GLU A 20 1.46 7.27 13.75
C GLU A 20 0.18 6.48 13.43
N GLU A 21 -0.77 7.09 12.72
CA GLU A 21 -2.01 6.42 12.28
C GLU A 21 -1.70 5.22 11.39
N LEU A 22 -0.79 5.41 10.43
CA LEU A 22 -0.37 4.37 9.48
C LEU A 22 0.36 3.22 10.18
N ASN A 23 1.28 3.54 11.10
CA ASN A 23 1.98 2.52 11.88
C ASN A 23 1.01 1.71 12.75
N LEU A 24 0.09 2.37 13.45
CA LEU A 24 -0.92 1.69 14.28
C LEU A 24 -1.77 0.73 13.44
N ALA A 25 -2.28 1.21 12.29
CA ALA A 25 -3.06 0.39 11.37
C ALA A 25 -2.26 -0.81 10.85
N PHE A 26 -1.00 -0.59 10.45
CA PHE A 26 -0.12 -1.66 9.99
C PHE A 26 0.11 -2.72 11.07
N TYR A 27 0.49 -2.32 12.28
CA TYR A 27 0.69 -3.24 13.40
C TYR A 27 -0.57 -4.03 13.74
N GLU A 28 -1.74 -3.39 13.70
CA GLU A 28 -3.01 -4.08 13.95
C GLU A 28 -3.31 -5.12 12.87
N THR A 29 -3.08 -4.80 11.60
CA THR A 29 -3.30 -5.74 10.49
C THR A 29 -2.32 -6.91 10.50
N GLU A 30 -1.13 -6.72 11.05
CA GLU A 30 -0.09 -7.76 11.16
C GLU A 30 -0.09 -8.51 12.50
N SER A 31 -0.93 -8.07 13.44
CA SER A 31 -1.00 -8.64 14.79
C SER A 31 -1.33 -10.14 14.82
N PHE A 32 -2.01 -10.68 13.80
CA PHE A 32 -2.28 -12.11 13.73
C PHE A 32 -1.01 -12.96 13.66
N ARG A 33 0.10 -12.42 13.14
CA ARG A 33 1.39 -13.12 13.04
C ARG A 33 2.03 -13.34 14.42
N SER A 34 1.67 -12.54 15.42
CA SER A 34 2.19 -12.69 16.79
C SER A 34 1.41 -13.71 17.62
N ILE A 35 0.30 -14.25 17.10
CA ILE A 35 -0.54 -15.25 17.81
C ILE A 35 -0.19 -16.65 17.29
N PRO A 36 0.46 -17.51 18.10
CA PRO A 36 0.84 -18.86 17.68
C PRO A 36 -0.37 -19.67 17.18
N GLY A 37 -0.21 -20.35 16.04
CA GLY A 37 -1.26 -21.20 15.46
C GLY A 37 -2.46 -20.43 14.86
N THR A 38 -2.39 -19.09 14.78
CA THR A 38 -3.38 -18.28 14.06
C THR A 38 -2.96 -18.09 12.62
N THR A 39 -3.93 -18.20 11.71
CA THR A 39 -3.74 -17.89 10.30
C THR A 39 -4.51 -16.62 9.96
N LEU A 40 -4.13 -15.94 8.88
CA LEU A 40 -4.88 -14.79 8.36
C LEU A 40 -6.37 -15.10 8.20
N ARG A 41 -6.71 -16.30 7.70
CA ARG A 41 -8.11 -16.77 7.58
C ARG A 41 -8.82 -16.81 8.93
N ARG A 42 -8.18 -17.39 9.96
CA ARG A 42 -8.77 -17.46 11.31
C ARG A 42 -8.95 -16.07 11.92
N TYR A 43 -7.97 -15.19 11.70
CA TYR A 43 -8.04 -13.81 12.16
C TYR A 43 -9.17 -13.01 11.48
N MET A 44 -9.25 -13.08 10.15
CA MET A 44 -10.32 -12.46 9.37
C MET A 44 -11.70 -12.96 9.80
N ASN A 45 -11.87 -14.27 10.01
CA ASN A 45 -13.14 -14.82 10.48
C ASN A 45 -13.53 -14.25 11.86
N ARG A 46 -12.55 -14.05 12.75
CA ARG A 46 -12.77 -13.45 14.07
C ARG A 46 -13.16 -11.98 14.00
N ILE A 47 -12.59 -11.21 13.07
CA ILE A 47 -12.99 -9.82 12.81
C ILE A 47 -14.42 -9.79 12.27
N ILE A 48 -14.70 -10.57 11.23
CA ILE A 48 -16.02 -10.62 10.57
C ILE A 48 -17.11 -11.06 11.56
N SER A 49 -16.83 -11.99 12.48
CA SER A 49 -17.80 -12.45 13.47
C SER A 49 -18.13 -11.42 14.56
N ARG A 50 -17.33 -10.36 14.67
CA ARG A 50 -17.47 -9.30 15.70
C ARG A 50 -18.05 -8.00 15.15
N ILE A 51 -18.26 -7.92 13.84
CA ILE A 51 -18.79 -6.75 13.16
C ILE A 51 -20.27 -6.95 12.94
N ASP A 52 -21.06 -5.93 13.29
CA ASP A 52 -22.50 -5.93 13.08
C ASP A 52 -22.81 -6.00 11.58
N LYS A 53 -23.94 -6.62 11.23
CA LYS A 53 -24.27 -6.91 9.83
C LYS A 53 -24.35 -5.62 9.00
N GLU A 54 -24.79 -4.55 9.62
CA GLU A 54 -24.97 -3.19 9.13
C GLU A 54 -23.63 -2.52 8.79
N ASP A 55 -22.55 -2.89 9.49
CA ASP A 55 -21.20 -2.33 9.31
C ASP A 55 -20.35 -3.13 8.32
N ARG A 56 -20.75 -4.36 7.99
CA ARG A 56 -20.06 -5.20 7.00
C ARG A 56 -19.82 -4.51 5.65
N PRO A 57 -20.74 -3.71 5.09
CA PRO A 57 -20.48 -2.98 3.85
C PRO A 57 -19.33 -1.98 3.97
N ALA A 58 -19.18 -1.30 5.12
CA ALA A 58 -18.09 -0.36 5.34
C ALA A 58 -16.74 -1.07 5.40
N LEU A 59 -16.67 -2.20 6.12
CA LEU A 59 -15.48 -3.07 6.15
C LEU A 59 -15.10 -3.53 4.73
N LEU A 60 -16.06 -4.04 3.95
CA LEU A 60 -15.81 -4.51 2.59
C LEU A 60 -15.32 -3.39 1.67
N LYS A 61 -15.91 -2.19 1.75
CA LYS A 61 -15.43 -1.01 1.03
C LYS A 61 -13.99 -0.69 1.39
N GLY A 62 -13.64 -0.70 2.68
CA GLY A 62 -12.28 -0.47 3.15
C GLY A 62 -11.27 -1.49 2.61
N ILE A 63 -11.60 -2.78 2.64
CA ILE A 63 -10.74 -3.85 2.10
C ILE A 63 -10.52 -3.66 0.59
N ILE A 64 -11.61 -3.44 -0.17
CA ILE A 64 -11.54 -3.26 -1.63
C ILE A 64 -10.72 -2.01 -1.97
N LEU A 65 -10.95 -0.91 -1.26
CA LEU A 65 -10.20 0.33 -1.43
C LEU A 65 -8.71 0.11 -1.14
N GLY A 66 -8.36 -0.59 -0.06
CA GLY A 66 -6.98 -0.92 0.28
C GLY A 66 -6.28 -1.74 -0.82
N VAL A 67 -6.98 -2.72 -1.41
CA VAL A 67 -6.47 -3.49 -2.55
C VAL A 67 -6.26 -2.60 -3.79
N ALA A 68 -7.19 -1.68 -4.07
CA ALA A 68 -7.08 -0.76 -5.19
C ALA A 68 -5.91 0.22 -5.02
N ILE A 69 -5.72 0.76 -3.81
CA ILE A 69 -4.59 1.64 -3.47
C ILE A 69 -3.27 0.88 -3.66
N ARG A 70 -3.15 -0.33 -3.13
CA ARG A 70 -1.93 -1.13 -3.29
C ARG A 70 -1.59 -1.38 -4.75
N LYS A 71 -2.59 -1.73 -5.57
CA LYS A 71 -2.41 -1.87 -7.03
C LYS A 71 -1.98 -0.57 -7.69
N ALA A 72 -2.53 0.57 -7.26
CA ALA A 72 -2.15 1.87 -7.79
C ALA A 72 -0.68 2.18 -7.46
N VAL A 73 -0.22 1.89 -6.24
CA VAL A 73 1.18 2.04 -5.83
C VAL A 73 2.10 1.10 -6.62
N GLU A 74 1.76 -0.19 -6.72
CA GLU A 74 2.50 -1.17 -7.53
C GLU A 74 2.58 -0.73 -9.01
N SER A 75 1.53 -0.10 -9.56
CA SER A 75 1.54 0.44 -10.93
C SER A 75 2.31 1.76 -11.10
N ILE A 76 2.56 2.51 -10.01
CA ILE A 76 3.42 3.70 -10.04
C ILE A 76 4.88 3.26 -10.14
N GLU A 77 5.27 2.17 -9.47
CA GLU A 77 6.60 1.55 -9.63
C GLU A 77 6.80 1.00 -11.06
N GLU A 78 5.73 0.61 -11.76
CA GLU A 78 5.73 0.12 -13.15
C GLU A 78 5.32 1.18 -14.19
N ARG A 79 5.41 2.49 -13.91
CA ARG A 79 5.10 3.46 -14.97
C ARG A 79 6.16 3.33 -16.08
N PRO A 80 5.76 2.96 -17.31
CA PRO A 80 6.70 2.99 -18.42
C PRO A 80 7.18 4.43 -18.58
N MET A 81 8.49 4.60 -18.72
CA MET A 81 9.11 5.89 -18.97
C MET A 81 8.41 6.52 -20.17
N MET A 82 7.93 7.76 -20.02
CA MET A 82 7.29 8.45 -21.13
C MET A 82 8.36 8.69 -22.20
N PRO A 83 8.01 8.69 -23.51
CA PRO A 83 9.00 8.91 -24.58
C PRO A 83 9.80 10.22 -24.40
N GLU A 84 9.17 11.23 -23.81
CA GLU A 84 9.78 12.52 -23.46
C GLU A 84 10.81 12.38 -22.33
N GLU A 85 10.57 11.50 -21.36
CA GLU A 85 11.51 11.20 -20.26
C GLU A 85 12.70 10.36 -20.78
N GLU A 86 12.46 9.43 -21.70
CA GLU A 86 13.53 8.70 -22.41
C GLU A 86 14.42 9.65 -23.23
N GLU A 87 13.83 10.64 -23.91
CA GLU A 87 14.56 11.63 -24.69
C GLU A 87 15.41 12.55 -23.79
N ILE A 88 14.88 12.95 -22.63
CA ILE A 88 15.61 13.75 -21.64
C ILE A 88 16.79 12.96 -21.06
N ASP A 89 16.60 11.68 -20.71
CA ASP A 89 17.68 10.85 -20.18
C ASP A 89 18.79 10.62 -21.22
N LEU A 90 18.40 10.38 -22.49
CA LEU A 90 19.36 10.27 -23.60
C LEU A 90 20.13 11.58 -23.84
N GLU A 91 19.47 12.73 -23.70
CA GLU A 91 20.12 14.04 -23.83
C GLU A 91 21.08 14.31 -22.65
N ILE A 92 20.71 13.91 -21.43
CA ILE A 92 21.58 13.99 -20.22
C ILE A 92 22.82 13.09 -20.37
N GLU A 93 22.68 11.88 -20.92
CA GLU A 93 23.80 10.99 -21.24
C GLU A 93 24.70 11.60 -22.33
N ARG A 94 24.13 12.20 -23.38
CA ARG A 94 24.90 12.87 -24.45
C ARG A 94 25.67 14.10 -23.96
N LEU A 95 25.13 14.82 -22.98
CA LEU A 95 25.78 15.97 -22.36
C LEU A 95 26.85 15.57 -21.34
N GLY A 96 27.05 14.27 -21.06
CA GLY A 96 28.02 13.77 -20.08
C GLY A 96 27.65 14.15 -18.65
N LEU A 97 26.35 14.40 -18.39
CA LEU A 97 25.81 14.76 -17.08
C LEU A 97 25.15 13.56 -16.37
N GLY A 98 24.98 12.44 -17.08
CA GLY A 98 24.63 11.14 -16.49
C GLY A 98 25.86 10.48 -15.89
N ARG A 99 25.76 10.10 -14.60
CA ARG A 99 26.78 9.46 -13.72
C ARG A 99 28.16 9.15 -14.30
#